data_AF-A0A346LYD9-F1
#
_entry.id   AF-A0A346LYD9-F1
#
_cell.length_a   1.000
_cell.length_b   1.000
_cell.length_c   1.000
_cell.angle_alpha   90.00
_cell.angle_beta   90.00
_cell.angle_gamma   90.00
#
_symmetry.space_group_name_H-M   'P 1'
#
loop_
_entity.id
_entity.type
_entity.pdbx_description
1 polymer ?
#
loop_
_entity_poly.entity_id
_entity_poly.type
_entity_poly.pdbx_seq_one_letter_code
_entity_poly.pdbx_strand_id
1 'polypeptide(L)'
;MGVTKKPDLNDPVLRAKLAKGMGHNYYGEPAWPNDLSYIFPVVILGTIACTIGLAVLEPSMIGEPANPFATPLEILPEWYFFPVFQILRTVPNKLLGVLLMGSVPAGSLTVPFLENVNQFQNPFRRPVATTVSLIGTAVALWLGIGAALPIDESLTLGLFQFDPTVEYKNISIFLFIYLGSSCFKTNYISLDIPILSDISFEYSTKEICQRFS
;
A
#
# COMPACT_ATOMS: atom_id res chain seq x y z
N MET A 1 29.71 -18.30 11.92
CA MET A 1 30.22 -17.39 10.86
C MET A 1 30.45 -18.26 9.63
N GLY A 2 29.73 -18.05 8.53
CA GLY A 2 29.76 -18.93 7.34
C GLY A 2 30.99 -18.74 6.44
N VAL A 3 31.15 -19.60 5.44
CA VAL A 3 32.17 -19.45 4.39
C VAL A 3 31.75 -18.30 3.49
N THR A 4 32.54 -17.22 3.49
CA THR A 4 32.24 -16.01 2.70
C THR A 4 33.34 -15.71 1.71
N LYS A 5 32.95 -15.38 0.48
CA LYS A 5 33.86 -14.87 -0.56
C LYS A 5 33.81 -13.35 -0.58
N LYS A 6 34.98 -12.70 -0.50
CA LYS A 6 35.10 -11.23 -0.65
C LYS A 6 34.97 -10.82 -2.13
N PRO A 7 34.48 -9.60 -2.43
CA PRO A 7 34.44 -9.09 -3.79
C PRO A 7 35.85 -8.88 -4.35
N ASP A 8 36.08 -9.33 -5.59
CA ASP A 8 37.36 -9.12 -6.29
C ASP A 8 37.35 -7.77 -7.01
N LEU A 9 37.88 -6.75 -6.35
CA LEU A 9 37.93 -5.38 -6.89
C LEU A 9 39.01 -5.19 -7.95
N ASN A 10 39.84 -6.20 -8.24
CA ASN A 10 40.83 -6.12 -9.30
C ASN A 10 40.23 -6.46 -10.68
N ASP A 11 39.10 -7.17 -10.72
CA ASP A 11 38.40 -7.50 -11.96
C ASP A 11 37.68 -6.26 -12.56
N PRO A 12 38.10 -5.77 -13.74
CA PRO A 12 37.44 -4.63 -14.37
C PRO A 12 35.99 -4.94 -14.77
N VAL A 13 35.64 -6.20 -15.05
CA VAL A 13 34.29 -6.61 -15.42
C VAL A 13 33.35 -6.48 -14.24
N LEU A 14 33.75 -6.97 -13.06
CA LEU A 14 32.96 -6.83 -11.84
C LEU A 14 32.77 -5.35 -11.46
N ARG A 15 33.82 -4.54 -11.55
CA ARG A 15 33.72 -3.08 -11.29
C ARG A 15 32.73 -2.38 -12.22
N ALA A 16 32.76 -2.72 -13.51
CA ALA A 16 31.81 -2.16 -14.48
C ALA A 16 30.35 -2.54 -14.19
N LYS A 17 30.11 -3.75 -13.63
CA LYS A 17 28.77 -4.18 -13.18
C LYS A 17 28.32 -3.46 -11.91
N LEU A 18 29.20 -3.36 -10.91
CA LEU A 18 28.92 -2.68 -9.64
C LEU A 18 28.61 -1.20 -9.85
N ALA A 19 29.31 -0.53 -10.77
CA ALA A 19 29.02 0.86 -11.14
C ALA A 19 27.59 1.07 -11.69
N LYS A 20 26.94 0.02 -12.18
CA LYS A 20 25.56 0.03 -12.67
C LYS A 20 24.56 -0.55 -11.66
N GLY A 21 24.98 -0.80 -10.41
CA GLY A 21 24.15 -1.43 -9.38
C GLY A 21 23.89 -2.93 -9.58
N MET A 22 24.70 -3.60 -10.41
CA MET A 22 24.60 -5.04 -10.70
C MET A 22 25.81 -5.80 -10.16
N GLY A 23 25.76 -7.15 -10.19
CA GLY A 23 26.92 -7.97 -9.83
C GLY A 23 27.12 -8.17 -8.32
N HIS A 24 26.10 -7.85 -7.52
CA HIS A 24 26.11 -8.12 -6.08
C HIS A 24 26.01 -9.61 -5.71
N ASN A 25 25.88 -10.50 -6.71
CA ASN A 25 25.87 -11.95 -6.59
C ASN A 25 27.26 -12.62 -6.72
N TYR A 26 28.34 -11.86 -6.97
CA TYR A 26 29.69 -12.41 -7.16
C TYR A 26 30.48 -12.64 -5.87
N TYR A 27 29.95 -12.18 -4.75
CA TYR A 27 30.55 -12.23 -3.42
C TYR A 27 29.49 -12.63 -2.39
N GLY A 28 29.92 -12.99 -1.18
CA GLY A 28 29.05 -13.49 -0.11
C GLY A 28 29.13 -15.01 0.03
N GLU A 29 28.04 -15.61 0.46
CA GLU A 29 27.92 -17.06 0.62
C GLU A 29 27.64 -17.73 -0.75
N PRO A 30 28.24 -18.90 -1.04
CA PRO A 30 27.91 -19.64 -2.25
C PRO A 30 26.45 -20.09 -2.25
N ALA A 31 25.68 -19.66 -3.25
CA ALA A 31 24.27 -20.03 -3.38
C ALA A 31 24.06 -21.56 -3.44
N TRP A 32 24.95 -22.26 -4.16
CA TRP A 32 25.00 -23.72 -4.16
C TRP A 32 26.20 -24.22 -3.35
N PRO A 33 26.04 -25.24 -2.48
CA PRO A 33 24.79 -25.92 -2.10
C PRO A 33 24.05 -25.25 -0.93
N ASN A 34 24.66 -24.26 -0.27
CA ASN A 34 24.27 -23.79 1.06
C ASN A 34 22.82 -23.29 1.10
N ASP A 35 22.47 -22.33 0.26
CA ASP A 35 21.11 -21.76 0.25
C ASP A 35 20.15 -22.63 -0.56
N LEU A 36 20.54 -22.95 -1.80
CA LEU A 36 19.65 -23.60 -2.77
C LEU A 36 19.30 -25.04 -2.41
N SER A 37 20.25 -25.81 -1.86
CA SER A 37 20.03 -27.23 -1.57
C SER A 37 19.62 -27.47 -0.13
N TYR A 38 20.08 -26.67 0.84
CA TYR A 38 19.78 -26.91 2.24
C TYR A 38 18.67 -26.00 2.76
N ILE A 39 18.74 -24.68 2.54
CA ILE A 39 17.77 -23.75 3.10
C ILE A 39 16.45 -23.76 2.32
N PHE A 40 16.49 -23.79 0.99
CA PHE A 40 15.27 -23.71 0.17
C PHE A 40 14.28 -24.85 0.44
N PRO A 41 14.71 -26.13 0.51
CA PRO A 41 13.78 -27.21 0.86
C PRO A 41 13.21 -27.09 2.27
N VAL A 42 13.97 -26.57 3.23
CA VAL A 42 13.46 -26.32 4.60
C VAL A 42 12.35 -25.26 4.58
N VAL A 43 12.52 -24.18 3.82
CA VAL A 43 11.48 -23.16 3.66
C VAL A 43 10.25 -23.74 2.94
N ILE A 44 10.44 -24.50 1.87
CA ILE A 44 9.35 -25.13 1.11
C ILE A 44 8.56 -26.11 1.98
N LEU A 45 9.24 -27.00 2.70
CA LEU A 45 8.57 -27.97 3.58
C LEU A 45 7.90 -27.27 4.76
N GLY A 46 8.52 -26.22 5.30
CA GLY A 46 7.94 -25.41 6.38
C GLY A 46 6.63 -24.74 5.94
N THR A 47 6.60 -24.09 4.78
CA THR A 47 5.38 -23.44 4.28
C THR A 47 4.28 -24.45 3.95
N ILE A 48 4.63 -25.59 3.33
CA ILE A 48 3.69 -26.68 3.04
C ILE A 48 3.13 -27.28 4.33
N ALA A 49 3.97 -27.51 5.35
CA ALA A 49 3.52 -28.05 6.63
C ALA A 49 2.54 -27.09 7.31
N CYS A 50 2.80 -25.78 7.29
CA CYS A 50 1.90 -24.77 7.85
C CYS A 50 0.54 -24.73 7.11
N THR A 51 0.53 -24.76 5.78
CA THR A 51 -0.73 -24.71 5.00
C THR A 51 -1.55 -25.99 5.19
N ILE A 52 -0.91 -27.17 5.19
CA ILE A 52 -1.59 -28.44 5.50
C ILE A 52 -2.11 -28.44 6.94
N GLY A 53 -1.32 -27.94 7.89
CA GLY A 53 -1.72 -27.83 9.29
C GLY A 53 -3.00 -26.99 9.45
N LEU A 54 -3.05 -25.82 8.83
CA LEU A 54 -4.25 -24.97 8.84
C LEU A 54 -5.45 -25.65 8.16
N ALA A 55 -5.25 -26.28 7.00
CA ALA A 55 -6.32 -26.95 6.27
C ALA A 55 -6.94 -28.14 7.03
N VAL A 56 -6.14 -28.83 7.86
CA VAL A 56 -6.61 -29.95 8.70
C VAL A 56 -7.29 -29.44 9.97
N LEU A 57 -6.76 -28.40 10.60
CA LEU A 57 -7.32 -27.85 11.84
C LEU A 57 -8.61 -27.04 11.61
N GLU A 58 -8.70 -26.36 10.47
CA GLU A 58 -9.84 -25.53 10.09
C GLU A 58 -10.25 -25.85 8.64
N PRO A 59 -11.02 -26.94 8.42
CA PRO A 59 -11.48 -27.30 7.10
C PRO A 59 -12.49 -26.28 6.57
N SER A 60 -12.46 -26.02 5.27
CA SER A 60 -13.38 -25.09 4.61
C SER A 60 -14.83 -25.52 4.76
N MET A 61 -15.70 -24.58 5.15
CA MET A 61 -17.14 -24.81 5.21
C MET A 61 -17.77 -24.85 3.81
N ILE A 62 -18.74 -25.74 3.62
CA ILE A 62 -19.58 -25.77 2.42
C ILE A 62 -20.80 -24.88 2.65
N GLY A 63 -20.98 -23.88 1.78
CA GLY A 63 -22.12 -22.96 1.83
C GLY A 63 -23.40 -23.53 1.20
N GLU A 64 -24.49 -22.76 1.31
CA GLU A 64 -25.75 -23.06 0.64
C GLU A 64 -25.64 -22.94 -0.89
N PRO A 65 -26.44 -23.70 -1.67
CA PRO A 65 -26.45 -23.57 -3.12
C PRO A 65 -26.90 -22.16 -3.54
N ALA A 66 -26.31 -21.65 -4.62
CA ALA A 66 -26.60 -20.29 -5.10
C ALA A 66 -28.09 -20.11 -5.45
N ASN A 67 -28.72 -19.10 -4.87
CA ASN A 67 -30.10 -18.71 -5.16
C ASN A 67 -30.15 -17.27 -5.72
N PRO A 68 -30.55 -17.07 -6.99
CA PRO A 68 -30.58 -15.73 -7.58
C PRO A 68 -31.67 -14.81 -7.01
N PHE A 69 -32.67 -15.36 -6.30
CA PHE A 69 -33.79 -14.58 -5.75
C PHE A 69 -33.65 -14.23 -4.27
N ALA A 70 -32.57 -14.68 -3.61
CA ALA A 70 -32.31 -14.41 -2.20
C ALA A 70 -30.89 -13.91 -2.00
N THR A 71 -30.75 -12.67 -1.51
CA THR A 71 -29.46 -12.11 -1.11
C THR A 71 -29.18 -12.42 0.36
N PRO A 72 -28.01 -12.97 0.72
CA PRO A 72 -27.65 -13.19 2.12
C PRO A 72 -27.50 -11.84 2.85
N LEU A 73 -27.67 -11.85 4.17
CA LEU A 73 -27.60 -10.64 5.01
C LEU A 73 -26.19 -10.04 5.03
N GLU A 74 -25.16 -10.89 5.01
CA GLU A 74 -23.76 -10.48 5.02
C GLU A 74 -23.13 -10.82 3.67
N ILE A 75 -22.72 -9.79 2.91
CA ILE A 75 -22.07 -9.94 1.60
C ILE A 75 -20.68 -9.31 1.71
N LEU A 76 -19.67 -10.16 1.88
CA LEU A 76 -18.27 -9.76 1.97
C LEU A 76 -17.46 -10.52 0.89
N PRO A 77 -16.51 -9.85 0.22
CA PRO A 77 -15.57 -10.52 -0.66
C PRO A 77 -14.46 -11.20 0.15
N GLU A 78 -13.39 -11.64 -0.51
CA GLU A 78 -12.19 -12.12 0.18
C GLU A 78 -11.42 -10.97 0.85
N TRP A 79 -10.65 -11.31 1.89
CA TRP A 79 -10.00 -10.34 2.79
C TRP A 79 -9.07 -9.35 2.09
N TYR A 80 -8.37 -9.77 1.04
CA TYR A 80 -7.46 -8.89 0.28
C TYR A 80 -8.22 -7.89 -0.61
N PHE A 81 -9.52 -8.08 -0.84
CA PHE A 81 -10.38 -7.12 -1.53
C PHE A 81 -11.10 -6.15 -0.58
N PHE A 82 -11.00 -6.32 0.74
CA PHE A 82 -11.68 -5.46 1.71
C PHE A 82 -11.39 -3.96 1.52
N PRO A 83 -10.13 -3.51 1.31
CA PRO A 83 -9.87 -2.08 1.14
C PRO A 83 -10.55 -1.49 -0.10
N VAL A 84 -10.60 -2.27 -1.20
CA VAL A 84 -11.25 -1.86 -2.46
C VAL A 84 -12.77 -1.87 -2.31
N PHE A 85 -13.32 -2.88 -1.64
CA PHE A 85 -14.75 -2.99 -1.34
C PHE A 85 -15.24 -1.81 -0.50
N GLN A 86 -14.46 -1.39 0.50
CA GLN A 86 -14.76 -0.22 1.30
C GLN A 86 -14.82 1.06 0.45
N ILE A 87 -13.87 1.26 -0.47
CA ILE A 87 -13.89 2.40 -1.42
C ILE A 87 -15.15 2.39 -2.29
N LEU A 88 -15.55 1.21 -2.80
CA LEU A 88 -16.71 1.09 -3.69
C LEU A 88 -18.05 1.40 -3.00
N ARG A 89 -18.20 1.07 -1.71
CA ARG A 89 -19.45 1.31 -0.97
C ARG A 89 -19.52 2.69 -0.31
N THR A 90 -18.38 3.35 -0.10
CA THR A 90 -18.32 4.69 0.54
C THR A 90 -18.44 5.84 -0.44
N VAL A 91 -18.01 5.65 -1.70
CA VAL A 91 -18.04 6.72 -2.71
C VAL A 91 -19.42 6.79 -3.37
N PRO A 92 -20.13 7.93 -3.33
CA PRO A 92 -21.48 8.04 -3.88
C PRO A 92 -21.50 7.98 -5.42
N ASN A 93 -20.42 8.40 -6.08
CA ASN A 93 -20.30 8.36 -7.54
C ASN A 93 -19.67 7.03 -8.01
N LYS A 94 -20.44 6.24 -8.76
CA LYS A 94 -20.02 4.95 -9.31
C LYS A 94 -18.77 5.04 -10.20
N LEU A 95 -18.65 6.08 -11.03
CA LEU A 95 -17.49 6.23 -11.92
C LEU A 95 -16.21 6.53 -11.12
N LEU A 96 -16.32 7.38 -10.10
CA LEU A 96 -15.19 7.72 -9.24
C LEU A 96 -14.71 6.48 -8.46
N GLY A 97 -15.61 5.68 -7.89
CA GLY A 97 -15.24 4.45 -7.19
C GLY A 97 -14.45 3.47 -8.07
N VAL A 98 -14.86 3.28 -9.33
CA VAL A 98 -14.16 2.41 -10.29
C VAL A 98 -12.79 2.97 -10.67
N LEU A 99 -12.69 4.28 -10.91
CA LEU A 99 -11.39 4.92 -11.20
C LEU A 99 -10.42 4.76 -10.03
N LEU A 100 -10.89 4.88 -8.80
CA LEU A 100 -10.08 4.75 -7.60
C LEU A 100 -9.60 3.30 -7.39
N MET A 101 -10.46 2.32 -7.64
CA MET A 101 -10.05 0.92 -7.67
C MET A 101 -8.95 0.67 -8.70
N GLY A 102 -9.09 1.20 -9.92
CA GLY A 102 -8.07 1.08 -10.97
C GLY A 102 -6.78 1.84 -10.64
N SER A 103 -6.87 2.88 -9.81
CA SER A 103 -5.72 3.69 -9.44
C SER A 103 -4.73 2.96 -8.51
N VAL A 104 -5.16 1.94 -7.76
CA VAL A 104 -4.28 1.18 -6.85
C VAL A 104 -3.14 0.45 -7.60
N PRO A 105 -3.42 -0.42 -8.60
CA PRO A 105 -2.36 -1.05 -9.38
C PRO A 105 -1.65 -0.04 -10.29
N ALA A 106 -2.36 0.94 -10.86
CA ALA A 106 -1.75 1.94 -11.73
C ALA A 106 -0.73 2.82 -10.99
N GLY A 107 -1.04 3.25 -9.76
CA GLY A 107 -0.14 4.01 -8.91
C GLY A 107 1.05 3.18 -8.43
N SER A 108 0.84 1.89 -8.10
CA SER A 108 1.95 1.01 -7.72
C SER A 108 2.96 0.81 -8.87
N LEU A 109 2.49 0.82 -10.12
CA LEU A 109 3.36 0.72 -11.30
C LEU A 109 4.23 1.97 -11.50
N THR A 110 3.76 3.15 -11.09
CA THR A 110 4.50 4.41 -11.30
C THR A 110 5.57 4.67 -10.24
N VAL A 111 5.57 3.96 -9.11
CA VAL A 111 6.53 4.10 -7.99
C VAL A 111 8.00 4.13 -8.45
N PRO A 112 8.55 3.14 -9.19
CA PRO A 112 9.96 3.15 -9.55
C PRO A 112 10.35 4.34 -10.45
N PHE A 113 9.41 4.90 -11.22
CA PHE A 113 9.68 6.04 -12.10
C PHE A 113 9.66 7.37 -11.34
N LEU A 114 8.82 7.48 -10.31
CA LEU A 114 8.73 8.66 -9.45
C LEU A 114 9.89 8.73 -8.47
N GLU A 115 10.26 7.59 -7.90
CA GLU A 115 11.29 7.52 -6.85
C GLU A 115 12.74 7.50 -7.38
N ASN A 116 12.93 7.46 -8.70
CA ASN A 116 14.24 7.49 -9.36
C ASN A 116 15.03 8.80 -9.14
N VAL A 117 14.44 9.79 -8.45
CA VAL A 117 15.13 11.02 -8.05
C VAL A 117 16.32 10.76 -7.11
N ASN A 118 16.31 9.67 -6.34
CA ASN A 118 17.38 9.32 -5.41
C ASN A 118 17.85 7.86 -5.60
N GLN A 119 19.13 7.62 -5.32
CA GLN A 119 19.77 6.30 -5.46
C GLN A 119 19.82 5.52 -4.13
N PHE A 120 19.26 6.07 -3.05
CA PHE A 120 19.35 5.45 -1.74
C PHE A 120 18.37 4.27 -1.62
N GLN A 121 18.82 3.15 -1.05
CA GLN A 121 17.96 1.98 -0.83
C GLN A 121 17.46 1.88 0.61
N ASN A 122 18.20 2.43 1.57
CA ASN A 122 17.86 2.35 2.99
C ASN A 122 16.65 3.26 3.32
N PRO A 123 15.56 2.73 3.93
CA PRO A 123 14.39 3.53 4.34
C PRO A 123 14.73 4.74 5.22
N PHE A 124 15.70 4.61 6.13
CA PHE A 124 16.12 5.71 7.01
C PHE A 124 16.76 6.89 6.26
N ARG A 125 17.25 6.67 5.03
CA ARG A 125 17.78 7.73 4.16
C ARG A 125 16.73 8.31 3.21
N ARG A 126 15.48 7.82 3.29
CA ARG A 126 14.34 8.22 2.45
C ARG A 126 13.12 8.49 3.32
N PRO A 127 13.15 9.53 4.19
CA PRO A 127 12.10 9.76 5.17
C PRO A 127 10.73 10.02 4.51
N VAL A 128 10.68 10.79 3.42
CA VAL A 128 9.41 11.12 2.74
C VAL A 128 8.73 9.87 2.17
N ALA A 129 9.44 9.08 1.36
CA ALA A 129 8.91 7.85 0.77
C ALA A 129 8.49 6.82 1.84
N THR A 130 9.29 6.71 2.90
CA THR A 130 8.99 5.79 4.02
C THR A 130 7.72 6.22 4.76
N THR A 131 7.57 7.51 5.09
CA THR A 131 6.36 8.03 5.74
C THR A 131 5.13 7.84 4.85
N VAL A 132 5.24 8.10 3.55
CA VAL A 132 4.16 7.85 2.58
C VAL A 132 3.74 6.38 2.55
N SER A 133 4.70 5.46 2.49
CA SER A 133 4.43 4.01 2.50
C SER A 133 3.75 3.55 3.80
N LEU A 134 4.17 4.11 4.94
CA LEU A 134 3.56 3.82 6.24
C LEU A 134 2.14 4.36 6.34
N ILE A 135 1.89 5.60 5.91
CA ILE A 135 0.54 6.18 5.85
C ILE A 135 -0.33 5.34 4.91
N GLY A 136 0.20 4.95 3.74
CA GLY A 136 -0.53 4.13 2.80
C GLY A 136 -0.92 2.77 3.38
N THR A 137 0.04 2.10 4.04
CA THR A 137 -0.23 0.84 4.73
C THR A 137 -1.28 1.01 5.84
N ALA A 138 -1.19 2.09 6.64
CA ALA A 138 -2.16 2.37 7.69
C ALA A 138 -3.57 2.62 7.13
N VAL A 139 -3.70 3.36 6.03
CA VAL A 139 -4.99 3.61 5.36
C VAL A 139 -5.55 2.31 4.76
N ALA A 140 -4.72 1.48 4.14
CA ALA A 140 -5.16 0.19 3.60
C ALA A 140 -5.71 -0.73 4.70
N LEU A 141 -5.04 -0.77 5.86
CA LEU A 141 -5.52 -1.50 7.05
C LEU A 141 -6.80 -0.88 7.61
N TRP A 142 -6.87 0.45 7.71
CA TRP A 142 -8.06 1.17 8.19
C TRP A 142 -9.29 0.85 7.34
N LEU A 143 -9.16 0.94 6.01
CA LEU A 143 -10.22 0.60 5.08
C LEU A 143 -10.56 -0.90 5.11
N GLY A 144 -9.55 -1.77 5.29
CA GLY A 144 -9.74 -3.20 5.42
C GLY A 144 -10.56 -3.59 6.65
N ILE A 145 -10.29 -2.96 7.80
CA ILE A 145 -11.07 -3.16 9.04
C ILE A 145 -12.47 -2.55 8.89
N GLY A 146 -12.53 -1.33 8.34
CA GLY A 146 -13.80 -0.62 8.10
C GLY A 146 -14.77 -1.39 7.21
N ALA A 147 -14.27 -2.22 6.28
CA ALA A 147 -15.08 -3.06 5.40
C ALA A 147 -15.97 -4.08 6.14
N ALA A 148 -15.51 -4.58 7.29
CA ALA A 148 -16.24 -5.57 8.09
C ALA A 148 -17.28 -4.93 9.04
N LEU A 149 -17.29 -3.61 9.15
CA LEU A 149 -18.20 -2.84 10.01
C LEU A 149 -19.41 -2.30 9.23
N PRO A 150 -20.51 -1.95 9.92
CA PRO A 150 -21.64 -1.25 9.31
C PRO A 150 -21.21 0.10 8.71
N ILE A 151 -21.92 0.54 7.68
CA ILE A 151 -21.52 1.72 6.88
C ILE A 151 -21.38 2.99 7.72
N ASP A 152 -22.24 3.16 8.73
CA ASP A 152 -22.31 4.36 9.58
C ASP A 152 -21.05 4.54 10.44
N GLU A 153 -20.41 3.44 10.85
CA GLU A 153 -19.20 3.43 11.70
C GLU A 153 -17.93 3.08 10.90
N SER A 154 -18.06 2.90 9.59
CA SER A 154 -16.98 2.33 8.77
C SER A 154 -15.79 3.28 8.62
N LEU A 155 -15.98 4.59 8.81
CA LEU A 155 -14.90 5.58 8.80
C LEU A 155 -14.31 5.86 10.18
N THR A 156 -15.14 5.81 11.21
CA THR A 156 -14.78 6.07 12.61
C THR A 156 -14.20 4.84 13.32
N LEU A 157 -14.42 3.65 12.75
CA LEU A 157 -14.15 2.33 13.35
C LEU A 157 -14.80 2.16 14.73
N GLY A 158 -15.86 2.93 15.03
CA GLY A 158 -16.48 3.00 16.36
C GLY A 158 -15.60 3.61 17.45
N LEU A 159 -14.46 4.23 17.11
CA LEU A 159 -13.52 4.85 18.05
C LEU A 159 -13.74 6.36 18.22
N PHE A 160 -14.40 7.01 17.26
CA PHE A 160 -14.65 8.46 17.28
C PHE A 160 -16.12 8.75 16.96
N GLN A 161 -16.82 9.49 17.82
CA GLN A 161 -18.16 10.02 17.54
C GLN A 161 -18.03 11.31 16.72
N PHE A 162 -18.00 11.20 15.40
CA PHE A 162 -18.09 12.34 14.48
C PHE A 162 -19.32 12.21 13.58
N ASP A 163 -19.99 13.32 13.31
CA ASP A 163 -21.21 13.35 12.49
C ASP A 163 -20.91 12.90 11.04
N PRO A 164 -21.62 11.89 10.50
CA PRO A 164 -21.30 11.27 9.21
C PRO A 164 -21.53 12.20 8.00
N THR A 165 -22.16 13.36 8.18
CA THR A 165 -22.51 14.28 7.09
C THR A 165 -21.33 15.12 6.58
N VAL A 166 -20.28 15.29 7.38
CA VAL A 166 -19.12 16.13 7.03
C VAL A 166 -18.00 15.34 6.32
N GLU A 167 -17.99 14.01 6.43
CA GLU A 167 -16.90 13.15 5.95
C GLU A 167 -17.08 12.64 4.51
N TYR A 168 -18.29 12.35 4.03
CA TYR A 168 -18.49 11.90 2.63
C TYR A 168 -18.02 12.92 1.58
N LYS A 169 -18.02 14.21 1.93
CA LYS A 169 -17.48 15.29 1.08
C LYS A 169 -15.94 15.37 1.14
N ASN A 170 -15.32 14.82 2.18
CA ASN A 170 -13.89 14.89 2.49
C ASN A 170 -13.13 13.56 2.31
N ILE A 171 -13.79 12.44 1.97
CA ILE A 171 -13.12 11.17 1.58
C ILE A 171 -12.21 11.37 0.36
N SER A 172 -12.52 12.34 -0.51
CA SER A 172 -11.60 12.77 -1.58
C SER A 172 -10.25 13.27 -1.04
N ILE A 173 -10.17 13.82 0.18
CA ILE A 173 -8.94 14.36 0.79
C ILE A 173 -8.05 13.24 1.34
N PHE A 174 -8.60 12.24 2.04
CA PHE A 174 -7.82 11.08 2.50
C PHE A 174 -7.25 10.27 1.33
N LEU A 175 -7.97 10.25 0.22
CA LEU A 175 -7.54 9.61 -1.01
C LEU A 175 -6.59 10.50 -1.86
N PHE A 176 -6.72 11.83 -1.77
CA PHE A 176 -5.74 12.79 -2.27
C PHE A 176 -4.40 12.67 -1.52
N ILE A 177 -4.39 12.21 -0.27
CA ILE A 177 -3.13 11.90 0.42
C ILE A 177 -2.52 10.62 -0.17
N TYR A 178 -3.30 9.59 -0.49
CA TYR A 178 -2.81 8.35 -1.12
C TYR A 178 -2.33 8.55 -2.57
N LEU A 179 -3.07 9.32 -3.37
CA LEU A 179 -2.75 9.64 -4.78
C LEU A 179 -1.79 10.82 -4.92
N GLY A 180 -1.89 11.83 -4.06
CA GLY A 180 -1.02 13.01 -4.04
C GLY A 180 0.38 12.71 -3.50
N SER A 181 0.54 11.65 -2.70
CA SER A 181 1.87 11.15 -2.32
C SER A 181 2.64 10.53 -3.49
N SER A 182 1.93 10.04 -4.52
CA SER A 182 2.54 9.64 -5.80
C SER A 182 2.76 10.82 -6.74
N CYS A 183 2.22 12.00 -6.42
CA CYS A 183 2.26 13.19 -7.27
C CYS A 183 3.09 14.34 -6.66
N PHE A 184 3.98 14.06 -5.70
CA PHE A 184 4.88 15.08 -5.15
C PHE A 184 6.05 15.35 -6.09
N LYS A 185 5.73 15.70 -7.34
CA LYS A 185 6.62 16.48 -8.20
C LYS A 185 6.31 17.94 -7.89
N THR A 186 7.21 18.57 -7.16
CA THR A 186 7.27 20.04 -7.07
C THR A 186 7.40 20.58 -8.50
N ASN A 187 6.29 20.99 -9.09
CA ASN A 187 6.10 22.17 -9.95
C ASN A 187 4.73 22.09 -10.65
N TYR A 188 3.86 23.04 -10.31
CA TYR A 188 2.81 23.65 -11.15
C TYR A 188 2.18 22.78 -12.25
N ILE A 189 1.15 22.01 -11.91
CA ILE A 189 0.04 21.74 -12.84
C ILE A 189 -1.25 21.94 -12.05
N SER A 190 -1.72 23.19 -12.06
CA SER A 190 -3.09 23.56 -11.74
C SER A 190 -3.98 22.92 -12.81
N LEU A 191 -4.48 21.72 -12.55
CA LEU A 191 -5.62 21.19 -13.30
C LEU A 191 -6.86 21.75 -12.62
N ASP A 192 -7.24 22.94 -13.07
CA ASP A 192 -8.48 23.63 -12.68
C ASP A 192 -9.67 22.76 -13.09
N ILE A 193 -10.12 21.91 -12.16
CA ILE A 193 -11.41 21.25 -12.23
C ILE A 193 -12.41 22.23 -11.60
N PRO A 194 -13.39 22.75 -12.37
CA PRO A 194 -14.28 23.82 -11.95
C PRO A 194 -15.41 23.26 -11.06
N ILE A 195 -15.06 22.76 -9.87
CA ILE A 195 -16.03 22.41 -8.81
C ILE A 195 -15.54 22.94 -7.44
N LEU A 196 -14.40 23.66 -7.42
CA LEU A 196 -13.76 24.19 -6.22
C LEU A 196 -14.12 25.67 -5.90
N SER A 197 -15.16 26.24 -6.50
CA SER A 197 -15.56 27.64 -6.19
C SER A 197 -16.27 27.81 -4.84
N ASP A 198 -16.74 26.72 -4.22
CA ASP A 198 -17.66 26.82 -3.08
C ASP A 198 -17.05 26.33 -1.75
N ILE A 199 -15.73 26.12 -1.71
CA ILE A 199 -15.00 25.78 -0.47
C ILE A 199 -13.96 26.88 -0.21
N SER A 200 -14.45 28.07 0.12
CA SER A 200 -13.68 29.05 0.89
C SER A 200 -13.50 28.51 2.31
N PHE A 201 -12.46 27.69 2.53
CA PHE A 201 -11.98 27.43 3.88
C PHE A 201 -11.04 28.56 4.26
N GLU A 202 -11.64 29.65 4.72
CA GLU A 202 -10.95 30.78 5.33
C GLU A 202 -10.44 30.35 6.72
N TYR A 203 -9.38 29.52 6.74
CA TYR A 203 -8.48 29.44 7.88
C TYR A 203 -7.23 30.22 7.54
N SER A 204 -7.25 31.46 8.02
CA SER A 204 -6.17 32.44 8.05
C SER A 204 -4.79 31.81 8.26
N THR A 205 -4.01 31.72 7.19
CA THR A 205 -2.58 31.41 7.18
C THR A 205 -1.71 32.56 7.72
N LYS A 206 -2.29 33.51 8.47
CA LYS A 206 -1.57 34.69 8.99
C LYS A 206 -1.10 34.58 10.45
N GLU A 207 -1.50 33.59 11.24
CA GLU A 207 -1.13 33.55 12.69
C GLU A 207 0.00 32.59 13.09
N ILE A 208 0.50 31.72 12.20
CA ILE A 208 1.59 30.77 12.56
C ILE A 208 2.99 31.34 12.23
N CYS A 209 3.09 32.39 11.40
CA CYS A 209 4.37 33.01 11.03
C CYS A 209 4.85 34.16 11.95
N GLN A 210 4.17 34.45 13.07
CA GLN A 210 4.59 35.50 14.02
C GLN A 210 5.15 34.97 15.35
N ARG A 211 5.42 33.67 15.48
CA ARG A 211 6.00 33.10 16.72
C ARG A 211 7.37 32.44 16.57
N PHE A 212 8.00 32.60 15.41
CA PHE A 212 9.41 32.28 15.17
C PHE A 212 10.01 33.26 14.15
N SER A 213 10.07 34.55 14.52
CA SER A 213 11.03 35.57 14.08
C SER A 213 10.72 36.90 14.76
#